data_AF-A0A959Z1Y4-F1
#
_entry.id   AF-A0A959Z1Y4-F1
#
_cell.length_a   1.000
_cell.length_b   1.000
_cell.length_c   1.000
_cell.angle_alpha   90.00
_cell.angle_beta   90.00
_cell.angle_gamma   90.00
#
_symmetry.space_group_name_H-M   'P 1'
#
loop_
_entity.id
_entity.type
_entity.pdbx_description
1 polymer ?
#
loop_
_entity_poly.entity_id
_entity_poly.type
_entity_poly.pdbx_seq_one_letter_code
_entity_poly.pdbx_strand_id
1 'polypeptide(L)'
;TANNSTGSWGVFSDARIKTEQRLFTDGLNVIDRLRPIVFTYNANAPFEAEGEQVGIIAQELEALAPYMVSTTEHGDITDLREV
;
A
#
# COMPACT_ATOMS: atom_id res chain seq x y z
N THR A 1 16.59 0.37 -3.80
CA THR A 1 16.19 -0.85 -3.07
C THR A 1 14.74 -0.69 -2.66
N ALA A 2 13.90 -1.70 -2.88
CA ALA A 2 12.49 -1.64 -2.45
C ALA A 2 12.45 -1.84 -0.93
N ASN A 3 12.09 -0.79 -0.19
CA ASN A 3 11.91 -0.86 1.25
C ASN A 3 10.50 -1.39 1.53
N ASN A 4 10.42 -2.56 2.16
CA ASN A 4 9.17 -3.16 2.64
C ASN A 4 9.19 -3.14 4.17
N SER A 5 8.36 -2.30 4.78
CA SER A 5 8.27 -2.16 6.24
C SER A 5 7.39 -3.22 6.92
N THR A 6 6.71 -4.11 6.18
CA THR A 6 5.79 -5.15 6.71
C THR A 6 6.31 -6.59 6.61
N GLY A 7 7.47 -6.82 5.99
CA GLY A 7 8.39 -7.88 6.43
C GLY A 7 8.10 -9.35 6.06
N SER A 8 7.46 -9.67 4.93
CA SER A 8 7.44 -11.07 4.44
C SER A 8 7.95 -11.22 3.01
N TRP A 9 9.01 -12.02 2.86
CA TRP A 9 9.53 -12.52 1.58
C TRP A 9 9.33 -14.04 1.58
N GLY A 10 8.84 -14.61 0.47
CA GLY A 10 8.71 -16.08 0.33
C GLY A 10 7.30 -16.64 0.51
N VAL A 11 6.28 -16.00 -0.04
CA VAL A 11 4.91 -16.56 -0.11
C VAL A 11 4.81 -17.67 -1.17
N PHE A 12 4.13 -18.78 -0.88
CA PHE A 12 3.98 -19.89 -1.82
C PHE A 12 3.05 -19.51 -2.99
N SER A 13 3.46 -19.81 -4.22
CA SER A 13 2.71 -19.46 -5.44
C SER A 13 2.54 -20.63 -6.44
N ASP A 14 2.69 -21.87 -5.98
CA ASP A 14 2.52 -23.05 -6.83
C ASP A 14 1.05 -23.23 -7.26
N ALA A 15 0.80 -23.58 -8.53
CA ALA A 15 -0.55 -23.75 -9.05
C ALA A 15 -1.31 -24.91 -8.36
N ARG A 16 -0.59 -25.91 -7.83
CA ARG A 16 -1.19 -27.08 -7.14
C ARG A 16 -1.79 -26.74 -5.78
N ILE A 17 -1.46 -25.58 -5.23
CA ILE A 17 -1.98 -25.10 -3.94
C ILE A 17 -2.92 -23.90 -4.11
N LYS A 18 -3.31 -23.57 -5.35
CA LYS A 18 -4.20 -22.45 -5.67
C LYS A 18 -5.46 -22.95 -6.38
N THR A 19 -6.61 -22.49 -5.93
CA THR A 19 -7.89 -22.66 -6.63
C THR A 19 -8.28 -21.32 -7.26
N GLU A 20 -8.43 -21.29 -8.58
CA GLU A 20 -8.91 -20.10 -9.29
C GLU A 20 -10.40 -19.85 -8.95
N GLN A 21 -10.69 -18.67 -8.43
CA GLN A 21 -12.07 -18.28 -8.07
C GLN A 21 -12.71 -17.40 -9.15
N ARG A 22 -11.93 -16.48 -9.74
CA ARG A 22 -12.35 -15.53 -10.77
C ARG A 22 -11.13 -14.82 -11.36
N LEU A 23 -11.30 -14.25 -12.54
CA LEU A 23 -10.37 -13.28 -13.09
C LEU A 23 -10.39 -11.98 -12.26
N PHE A 24 -9.20 -11.46 -11.99
CA PHE A 24 -9.02 -10.12 -11.44
C PHE A 24 -8.77 -9.16 -12.60
N THR A 25 -9.66 -8.18 -12.77
CA THR A 25 -9.68 -7.30 -13.95
C THR A 25 -8.95 -5.98 -13.73
N ASP A 26 -8.71 -5.61 -12.48
CA ASP A 26 -7.90 -4.43 -12.16
C ASP A 26 -6.42 -4.73 -12.40
N GLY A 27 -5.70 -3.75 -12.93
CA GLY A 27 -4.31 -3.87 -13.35
C GLY A 27 -3.83 -2.55 -13.93
N LEU A 28 -3.46 -2.53 -15.21
CA LEU A 28 -2.94 -1.32 -15.87
C LEU A 28 -3.91 -0.14 -15.83
N ASN A 29 -5.22 -0.40 -15.86
CA ASN A 29 -6.26 0.63 -15.72
C ASN A 29 -6.19 1.39 -14.38
N VAL A 30 -5.80 0.71 -13.29
CA VAL A 30 -5.60 1.34 -11.99
C VAL A 30 -4.23 2.01 -11.94
N ILE A 31 -3.19 1.32 -12.42
CA ILE A 31 -1.81 1.82 -12.40
C ILE A 31 -1.68 3.15 -13.16
N ASP A 32 -2.32 3.28 -14.32
CA ASP A 32 -2.29 4.50 -15.15
C ASP A 32 -2.94 5.71 -14.47
N ARG A 33 -3.80 5.47 -13.48
CA ARG A 33 -4.50 6.51 -12.72
C ARG A 33 -3.81 6.85 -11.40
N LEU A 34 -2.78 6.10 -11.01
CA LEU A 34 -2.01 6.40 -9.81
C LEU A 34 -1.20 7.68 -10.01
N ARG A 35 -1.02 8.42 -8.92
CA ARG A 35 -0.17 9.60 -8.85
C ARG A 35 1.03 9.30 -7.93
N PRO A 36 2.16 8.84 -8.48
CA PRO A 36 3.38 8.68 -7.71
C PRO A 36 3.86 10.04 -7.19
N ILE A 37 4.39 10.05 -5.97
CA ILE A 37 4.95 11.23 -5.32
C ILE A 37 6.31 10.92 -4.72
N VAL A 38 7.13 11.97 -4.57
CA VAL A 38 8.29 11.98 -3.68
C VAL A 38 7.86 12.65 -2.39
N PHE A 39 8.16 12.06 -1.23
CA PHE A 39 7.74 12.58 0.07
C PHE A 39 8.77 12.30 1.16
N THR A 40 8.65 13.04 2.27
CA THR A 40 9.32 12.77 3.54
C THR A 40 8.26 12.62 4.62
N TYR A 41 8.49 11.79 5.63
CA TYR A 41 7.59 11.73 6.78
C TYR A 41 7.69 13.02 7.60
N ASN A 42 6.56 13.44 8.17
CA ASN A 42 6.50 14.58 9.07
C ASN A 42 6.39 14.11 10.53
N ALA A 43 6.34 15.07 11.46
CA ALA A 43 6.30 14.79 12.90
C ALA A 43 5.04 14.03 13.38
N ASN A 44 4.02 13.86 12.54
CA ASN A 44 2.82 13.08 12.88
C ASN A 44 2.96 11.59 12.52
N ALA A 45 4.08 11.18 11.90
CA ALA A 45 4.32 9.78 11.59
C ALA A 45 4.55 8.99 12.89
N PRO A 46 4.08 7.73 12.97
CA PRO A 46 4.26 6.86 14.14
C PRO A 46 5.71 6.40 14.35
N PHE A 47 6.63 6.83 13.49
CA PHE A 47 8.04 6.46 13.49
C PHE A 47 8.89 7.60 12.94
N GLU A 48 10.16 7.61 13.32
CA GLU A 48 11.17 8.50 12.74
C GLU A 48 11.67 7.93 11.42
N ALA A 49 11.68 8.77 10.38
CA ALA A 49 12.22 8.41 9.08
C ALA A 49 12.90 9.63 8.44
N GLU A 50 14.11 9.40 7.95
CA GLU A 50 14.91 10.43 7.28
C GLU A 50 14.98 10.17 5.77
N GLY A 51 15.14 11.26 5.02
CA GLY A 51 15.36 11.23 3.57
C GLY A 51 14.09 11.14 2.73
N GLU A 52 14.26 11.42 1.44
CA GLU A 52 13.19 11.34 0.45
C GLU A 52 12.81 9.89 0.15
N GLN A 53 11.52 9.65 0.00
CA GLN A 53 10.93 8.38 -0.36
C GLN A 53 10.02 8.55 -1.57
N VAL A 54 9.84 7.48 -2.34
CA VAL A 54 8.91 7.44 -3.47
C VAL A 54 7.75 6.55 -3.09
N GLY A 55 6.52 7.04 -3.28
CA GLY A 55 5.33 6.27 -2.96
C GLY A 55 4.07 6.91 -3.51
N ILE A 56 2.95 6.63 -2.84
CA ILE A 56 1.61 7.06 -3.21
C ILE A 56 0.86 7.51 -1.95
N ILE A 57 -0.19 8.31 -2.12
CA ILE A 57 -1.10 8.66 -1.01
C ILE A 57 -2.15 7.57 -0.89
N ALA A 58 -2.27 6.97 0.30
CA ALA A 58 -3.17 5.83 0.52
C ALA A 58 -4.64 6.20 0.28
N GLN A 59 -5.08 7.42 0.59
CA GLN A 59 -6.43 7.91 0.30
C GLN A 59 -6.71 8.04 -1.21
N GLU A 60 -5.69 8.38 -2.01
CA GLU A 60 -5.83 8.41 -3.48
C GLU A 60 -5.91 7.00 -4.05
N LEU A 61 -5.15 6.06 -3.48
CA LEU A 61 -5.25 4.63 -3.82
C LEU A 61 -6.63 4.06 -3.42
N GLU A 62 -7.14 4.40 -2.24
CA GLU A 62 -8.43 3.93 -1.73
C GLU A 62 -9.58 4.25 -2.70
N ALA A 63 -9.55 5.43 -3.33
CA ALA A 63 -10.55 5.84 -4.33
C ALA A 63 -10.50 4.99 -5.63
N LEU A 64 -9.37 4.33 -5.91
CA LEU A 64 -9.16 3.54 -7.13
C LEU A 64 -9.23 2.03 -6.87
N ALA A 65 -8.71 1.58 -5.73
CA ALA A 65 -8.50 0.19 -5.35
C ALA A 65 -8.69 0.03 -3.83
N PRO A 66 -9.93 0.18 -3.31
CA PRO A 66 -10.20 0.18 -1.86
C PRO A 66 -9.80 -1.13 -1.17
N TYR A 67 -9.73 -2.23 -1.92
CA TYR A 67 -9.28 -3.54 -1.41
C TYR A 67 -7.78 -3.60 -1.07
N MET A 68 -7.00 -2.57 -1.41
CA MET A 68 -5.57 -2.45 -1.07
C MET A 68 -5.30 -1.56 0.15
N VAL A 69 -6.34 -0.97 0.74
CA VAL A 69 -6.17 0.00 1.85
C VAL A 69 -6.95 -0.49 3.05
N SER A 70 -6.28 -0.55 4.21
CA SER A 70 -6.92 -0.76 5.51
C SER A 70 -6.89 0.54 6.32
N THR A 71 -7.81 0.66 7.27
CA THR A 71 -7.81 1.74 8.26
C THR A 71 -7.42 1.22 9.63
N THR A 72 -6.60 1.98 10.33
CA THR A 72 -6.14 1.71 11.69
C THR A 72 -6.15 3.00 12.53
N GLU A 73 -6.06 2.86 13.85
CA GLU A 73 -6.01 3.98 14.78
C GLU A 73 -4.57 4.17 15.29
N HIS A 74 -4.07 5.42 15.29
CA HIS A 74 -2.77 5.76 15.86
C HIS A 74 -2.79 7.16 16.49
N GLY A 75 -2.57 7.22 17.81
CA GLY A 75 -2.59 8.49 18.55
C GLY A 75 -3.93 9.20 18.40
N ASP A 76 -3.90 10.44 17.93
CA ASP A 76 -5.10 11.25 17.67
C ASP A 76 -5.75 10.98 16.29
N ILE A 77 -5.13 10.13 15.46
CA ILE A 77 -5.64 9.79 14.13
C ILE A 77 -6.43 8.48 14.22
N THR A 78 -7.77 8.56 14.15
CA THR A 78 -8.67 7.40 14.26
C THR A 78 -8.91 6.67 12.94
N ASP A 79 -8.44 7.22 11.83
CA ASP A 79 -8.66 6.67 10.50
C ASP A 79 -7.37 6.71 9.65
N LEU A 80 -6.23 6.31 10.22
CA LEU A 80 -4.97 6.24 9.50
C LEU A 80 -5.04 5.15 8.43
N ARG A 81 -4.68 5.46 7.18
CA ARG A 81 -4.70 4.49 6.06
C ARG A 81 -3.36 3.77 5.98
N GLU A 82 -3.42 2.45 5.83
CA GLU A 82 -2.28 1.54 5.65
C GLU A 82 -2.44 0.78 4.32
N VAL A 83 -1.31 0.49 3.65
CA VAL A 83 -1.21 -0.23 2.37
C VAL A 83 -0.30 -1.44 2.53
#